data_AF-A0A2D9ISR0-F1
#
_entry.id   AF-A0A2D9ISR0-F1
#
_cell.length_a   1.000
_cell.length_b   1.000
_cell.length_c   1.000
_cell.angle_alpha   90.00
_cell.angle_beta   90.00
_cell.angle_gamma   90.00
#
_symmetry.space_group_name_H-M   'P 1'
#
loop_
_entity.id
_entity.type
_entity.pdbx_description
1 polymer ?
#
loop_
_entity_poly.entity_id
_entity_poly.type
_entity_poly.pdbx_seq_one_letter_code
_entity_poly.pdbx_strand_id
1 'polypeptide(L)'
;MELDIFFSPIDDINIEKESISEHFTSYFKDSSFPDWESVDVVLFGVRESRNSSFNKGCDNGQGRIRKALYQLNSTTHCKIADLGDIIQGNSVEDTYTAVS
;
A
#
# COMPACT_ATOMS: atom_id res chain seq x y z
N MET A 1 9.07 17.29 -1.92
CA MET A 1 9.22 16.22 -2.92
C MET A 1 7.83 15.65 -3.11
N GLU A 2 7.33 15.58 -4.33
CA GLU A 2 6.03 14.97 -4.61
C GLU A 2 6.19 13.46 -4.49
N LEU A 3 5.65 12.88 -3.41
CA LEU A 3 5.85 11.47 -3.04
C LEU A 3 4.96 10.55 -3.87
N ASP A 4 3.80 11.06 -4.28
CA ASP A 4 2.77 10.41 -5.09
C ASP A 4 3.30 9.88 -6.43
N ILE A 5 4.34 10.49 -6.99
CA ILE A 5 4.96 10.04 -8.25
C ILE A 5 5.52 8.61 -8.20
N PHE A 6 5.83 8.10 -7.01
CA PHE A 6 6.37 6.76 -6.82
C PHE A 6 5.29 5.69 -6.66
N PHE A 7 4.05 6.10 -6.39
CA PHE A 7 2.98 5.19 -6.02
C PHE A 7 2.00 4.97 -7.16
N SER A 8 1.62 3.71 -7.33
CA SER A 8 0.47 3.31 -8.11
C SER A 8 -0.74 3.09 -7.19
N PRO A 9 -1.95 3.51 -7.59
CA PRO A 9 -3.15 3.29 -6.81
C PRO A 9 -3.47 1.79 -6.72
N ILE A 10 -4.14 1.40 -5.63
CA ILE A 10 -4.60 0.03 -5.43
C ILE A 10 -5.85 -0.26 -6.27
N ASP A 11 -6.03 -1.52 -6.62
CA ASP A 11 -7.27 -1.99 -7.23
C ASP A 11 -8.44 -1.91 -6.24
N ASP A 12 -9.67 -1.89 -6.77
CA ASP A 12 -10.87 -1.87 -5.95
C ASP A 12 -10.94 -3.13 -5.07
N ILE A 13 -11.10 -2.90 -3.77
CA ILE A 13 -11.28 -3.94 -2.75
C ILE A 13 -12.66 -3.76 -2.15
N ASN A 14 -13.41 -4.85 -2.01
CA ASN A 14 -14.70 -4.80 -1.32
C ASN A 14 -14.45 -4.53 0.18
N ILE A 15 -14.91 -3.37 0.64
CA ILE A 15 -14.80 -2.93 2.02
C ILE A 15 -16.07 -3.34 2.76
N GLU A 16 -15.90 -4.21 3.75
CA GLU A 16 -16.97 -4.61 4.65
C GLU A 16 -17.15 -3.58 5.77
N LYS A 17 -18.39 -3.33 6.16
CA LYS A 17 -18.69 -2.48 7.33
C LYS A 17 -18.17 -3.14 8.61
N GLU A 18 -17.86 -2.32 9.60
CA GLU A 18 -17.37 -2.74 10.92
C GLU A 18 -16.02 -3.49 10.87
N SER A 19 -15.24 -3.25 9.81
CA SER A 19 -13.90 -3.81 9.63
C SER A 19 -12.81 -2.76 9.85
N ILE A 20 -11.55 -3.20 9.98
CA ILE A 20 -10.41 -2.30 10.18
C ILE A 20 -10.27 -1.26 9.07
N SER A 21 -10.76 -1.59 7.86
CA SER A 21 -10.69 -0.70 6.70
C SER A 21 -11.44 0.63 6.89
N GLU A 22 -12.36 0.74 7.86
CA GLU A 22 -12.99 2.02 8.23
C GLU A 22 -12.00 3.06 8.77
N HIS A 23 -10.83 2.61 9.22
CA HIS A 23 -9.75 3.48 9.70
C HIS A 23 -8.75 3.86 8.61
N PHE A 24 -8.93 3.36 7.39
CA PHE A 24 -8.03 3.60 6.27
C PHE A 24 -8.52 4.72 5.35
N THR A 25 -7.62 5.62 4.98
CA THR A 25 -7.74 6.46 3.78
C THR A 25 -6.80 5.89 2.72
N SER A 26 -7.34 5.27 1.68
CA SER A 26 -6.55 4.50 0.70
C SER A 26 -6.49 5.17 -0.68
N TYR A 27 -5.35 5.04 -1.35
CA TYR A 27 -5.15 5.55 -2.70
C TYR A 27 -5.73 4.60 -3.76
N PHE A 28 -6.98 4.83 -4.15
CA PHE A 28 -7.65 4.17 -5.29
C PHE A 28 -7.52 4.98 -6.59
N LYS A 29 -7.78 4.33 -7.74
CA LYS A 29 -7.63 4.92 -9.09
C LYS A 29 -8.38 6.24 -9.28
N ASP A 30 -9.56 6.38 -8.70
CA ASP A 30 -10.41 7.57 -8.83
C ASP A 30 -10.37 8.48 -7.58
N SER A 31 -9.36 8.33 -6.73
CA SER A 31 -9.19 9.10 -5.50
C SER A 31 -7.91 9.95 -5.52
N SER A 32 -7.88 11.00 -4.70
CA SER A 32 -6.65 11.76 -4.47
C SER A 32 -5.65 10.95 -3.64
N PHE A 33 -4.36 11.24 -3.80
CA PHE A 33 -3.33 10.70 -2.92
C PHE A 33 -3.63 11.07 -1.45
N PRO A 34 -3.60 10.10 -0.51
CA PRO A 34 -3.94 10.34 0.89
C PRO A 34 -3.01 11.35 1.56
N ASP A 35 -3.56 12.15 2.48
CA ASP A 35 -2.74 12.91 3.42
C ASP A 35 -2.10 11.94 4.42
N TRP A 36 -0.81 11.70 4.24
CA TRP A 36 -0.03 10.75 5.03
C TRP A 36 0.73 11.41 6.19
N GLU A 37 0.79 12.75 6.22
CA GLU A 37 1.51 13.48 7.27
C GLU A 37 0.68 13.61 8.56
N SER A 38 -0.64 13.48 8.46
CA SER A 38 -1.58 13.64 9.59
C SER A 38 -2.12 12.33 10.19
N VAL A 39 -1.62 11.18 9.73
CA VAL A 39 -2.05 9.85 10.20
C VAL A 39 -1.06 9.23 11.20
N ASP A 40 -1.53 8.23 11.94
CA ASP A 40 -0.70 7.52 12.93
C ASP A 40 0.15 6.41 12.28
N VAL A 41 -0.36 5.82 11.20
CA VAL A 41 0.28 4.70 10.49
C VAL A 41 0.15 4.90 8.99
N VAL A 42 1.22 4.60 8.27
CA VAL A 42 1.24 4.54 6.82
C VAL A 42 1.42 3.08 6.38
N LEU A 43 0.55 2.62 5.48
CA LEU A 43 0.68 1.36 4.77
C LEU A 43 1.09 1.65 3.31
N PHE A 44 2.04 0.89 2.81
CA PHE A 44 2.32 0.83 1.38
C PHE A 44 2.96 -0.50 1.01
N GLY A 45 2.78 -0.92 -0.24
CA GLY A 45 3.43 -2.10 -0.78
C GLY A 45 4.63 -1.73 -1.64
N VAL A 46 5.60 -2.63 -1.70
CA VAL A 46 6.74 -2.52 -2.63
C VAL A 46 6.69 -3.72 -3.56
N ARG A 47 6.50 -3.49 -4.86
CA ARG A 47 6.37 -4.55 -5.87
C ARG A 47 7.74 -4.93 -6.42
N GLU A 48 8.61 -5.45 -5.57
CA GLU A 48 9.97 -5.85 -5.96
C GLU A 48 10.18 -7.36 -5.79
N SER A 49 10.71 -8.02 -6.82
CA SER A 49 11.05 -9.45 -6.76
C SER A 49 12.36 -9.80 -7.46
N ARG A 50 13.07 -8.84 -8.08
CA ARG A 50 14.29 -9.08 -8.86
C ARG A 50 15.42 -9.73 -8.05
N ASN A 51 15.52 -9.41 -6.77
CA ASN A 51 16.50 -10.00 -5.84
C ASN A 51 15.96 -11.19 -5.03
N SER A 52 14.82 -11.75 -5.41
CA SER A 52 14.23 -12.90 -4.71
C SER A 52 14.76 -14.23 -5.25
N SER A 53 15.57 -14.94 -4.45
CA SER A 53 16.10 -16.25 -4.85
C SER A 53 15.09 -17.40 -4.72
N PHE A 54 14.23 -17.37 -3.71
CA PHE A 54 13.33 -18.48 -3.37
C PHE A 54 11.84 -18.09 -3.30
N ASN A 55 11.51 -16.82 -3.54
CA ASN A 55 10.14 -16.29 -3.43
C ASN A 55 9.76 -15.52 -4.69
N LYS A 56 9.93 -16.15 -5.86
CA LYS A 56 9.58 -15.52 -7.15
C LYS A 56 8.09 -15.17 -7.18
N GLY A 57 7.76 -13.98 -7.68
CA GLY A 57 6.39 -13.49 -7.74
C GLY A 57 5.89 -12.78 -6.47
N CYS A 58 6.75 -12.56 -5.47
CA CYS A 58 6.41 -11.84 -4.24
C CYS A 58 5.93 -10.40 -4.46
N ASP A 59 6.23 -9.83 -5.63
CA ASP A 59 5.77 -8.53 -6.13
C ASP A 59 4.26 -8.49 -6.48
N ASN A 60 3.52 -9.59 -6.28
CA ASN A 60 2.09 -9.70 -6.58
C ASN A 60 1.21 -10.02 -5.36
N GLY A 61 1.78 -10.06 -4.15
CA GLY A 61 1.08 -10.44 -2.92
C GLY A 61 0.25 -9.32 -2.26
N GLN A 62 0.55 -8.07 -2.57
CA GLN A 62 0.10 -6.87 -1.87
C GLN A 62 -1.44 -6.78 -1.86
N GLY A 63 -2.09 -6.95 -3.01
CA GLY A 63 -3.55 -6.94 -3.10
C GLY A 63 -4.22 -8.05 -2.30
N ARG A 64 -3.60 -9.24 -2.22
CA ARG A 64 -4.12 -10.35 -1.39
C ARG A 64 -3.99 -10.06 0.09
N ILE A 65 -2.86 -9.47 0.49
CA ILE A 65 -2.62 -9.03 1.87
C ILE A 65 -3.62 -7.97 2.26
N ARG A 66 -3.82 -6.93 1.43
CA ARG A 66 -4.83 -5.88 1.68
C ARG A 66 -6.23 -6.44 1.80
N LYS A 67 -6.64 -7.32 0.89
CA LYS A 67 -7.96 -7.96 0.95
C LYS A 67 -8.19 -8.69 2.28
N ALA A 68 -7.19 -9.44 2.76
CA ALA A 68 -7.29 -10.12 4.04
C ALA A 68 -7.23 -9.15 5.23
N LEU A 69 -6.35 -8.15 5.18
CA LEU A 69 -6.19 -7.14 6.22
C LEU A 69 -7.46 -6.31 6.40
N TYR A 70 -8.05 -5.83 5.30
CA TYR A 70 -9.20 -4.92 5.32
C TYR A 70 -10.45 -5.56 5.92
N GLN A 71 -10.53 -6.90 5.91
CA GLN A 71 -11.64 -7.67 6.47
C GLN A 71 -11.47 -7.99 7.97
N LEU A 72 -10.33 -7.65 8.58
CA LEU A 72 -10.12 -7.93 10.00
C LEU A 72 -11.04 -7.06 10.86
N ASN A 73 -11.64 -7.66 11.88
CA ASN A 73 -12.29 -6.90 12.96
C ASN A 73 -11.23 -6.09 13.70
N SER A 74 -11.56 -4.86 14.07
CA SER A 74 -10.63 -3.98 14.78
C SER A 74 -11.27 -3.27 15.95
N THR A 75 -10.45 -3.02 16.97
CA THR A 75 -10.73 -2.11 18.08
C THR A 75 -9.76 -0.93 18.07
N THR A 76 -9.04 -0.73 16.96
CA THR A 76 -8.05 0.33 16.82
C THR A 76 -8.70 1.71 16.79
N HIS A 77 -7.93 2.72 17.18
CA HIS A 77 -8.27 4.13 17.02
C HIS A 77 -7.26 4.86 16.13
N CYS A 78 -6.27 4.16 15.58
CA CYS A 78 -5.27 4.74 14.69
C CYS A 78 -5.93 5.16 13.37
N LYS A 79 -5.56 6.35 12.88
CA LYS A 79 -5.79 6.75 11.49
C LYS A 79 -4.70 6.15 10.63
N ILE A 80 -5.10 5.56 9.50
CA ILE A 80 -4.17 4.85 8.62
C ILE A 80 -4.29 5.43 7.20
N ALA A 81 -3.17 5.74 6.58
CA ALA A 81 -3.11 6.05 5.15
C ALA A 81 -2.54 4.85 4.40
N ASP A 82 -3.23 4.36 3.36
CA ASP A 82 -2.65 3.40 2.40
C ASP A 82 -2.28 4.12 1.12
N LEU A 83 -0.98 4.28 0.89
CA LEU A 83 -0.44 5.05 -0.24
C LEU A 83 -0.42 4.24 -1.53
N GLY A 84 -0.83 2.97 -1.49
CA GLY A 84 -0.75 2.07 -2.62
C GLY A 84 0.61 1.41 -2.76
N ASP A 85 1.07 1.23 -4.00
CA ASP A 85 2.21 0.38 -4.29
C ASP A 85 3.31 1.13 -5.04
N ILE A 86 4.53 1.07 -4.50
CA ILE A 86 5.75 1.38 -5.25
C ILE A 86 5.96 0.30 -6.30
N ILE A 87 6.04 0.70 -7.57
CA ILE A 87 6.35 -0.18 -8.69
C ILE A 87 7.86 -0.33 -8.87
N GLN A 88 8.29 -1.38 -9.59
CA GLN A 88 9.72 -1.57 -9.88
C GLN A 88 10.27 -0.36 -10.63
N GLY A 89 11.33 0.22 -10.09
CA GLY A 89 12.13 1.20 -10.82
C GLY A 89 12.92 0.55 -11.95
N ASN A 90 13.59 1.37 -12.76
CA ASN A 90 14.38 0.87 -13.89
C ASN A 90 15.49 -0.11 -13.43
N SER A 91 16.10 0.17 -12.29
CA SER A 91 17.03 -0.69 -11.55
C SER A 91 16.49 -1.05 -10.16
N VAL A 92 17.13 -1.99 -9.47
CA VAL A 92 16.77 -2.34 -8.08
C VAL A 92 17.10 -1.18 -7.15
N GLU A 93 18.19 -0.47 -7.44
CA GLU A 93 18.66 0.71 -6.74
C GLU A 93 17.64 1.87 -6.80
N ASP A 94 16.94 2.01 -7.93
CA ASP A 94 15.83 2.99 -8.05
C ASP A 94 14.70 2.67 -7.06
N THR A 95 14.34 1.38 -6.93
CA THR A 95 13.34 0.95 -5.95
C THR A 95 13.81 1.21 -4.52
N TYR A 96 15.10 0.97 -4.21
CA TYR A 96 15.66 1.27 -2.89
C TYR A 96 15.61 2.76 -2.57
N THR A 97 15.91 3.61 -3.56
CA THR A 97 15.85 5.07 -3.43
C THR A 97 14.43 5.57 -3.16
N ALA A 98 13.42 4.94 -3.75
CA ALA A 98 12.02 5.29 -3.51
C ALA A 98 11.53 4.95 -2.08
N VAL A 99 12.20 4.00 -1.41
CA VAL A 99 11.81 3.53 -0.06
C VAL A 99 12.58 4.26 1.05
N SER A 100 13.82 4.68 0.80
CA SER A 100 14.75 5.28 1.80
C SER A 100 14.55 6.78 1.99
#